data_AF-A0A497XEM9-F1
#
_entry.id   AF-A0A497XEM9-F1
#
_cell.length_a   1.000
_cell.length_b   1.000
_cell.length_c   1.000
_cell.angle_alpha   90.00
_cell.angle_beta   90.00
_cell.angle_gamma   90.00
#
_symmetry.space_group_name_H-M   'P 1'
#
loop_
_entity.id
_entity.type
_entity.pdbx_description
1 polymer ?
#
loop_
_entity_poly.entity_id
_entity_poly.type
_entity_poly.pdbx_seq_one_letter_code
_entity_poly.pdbx_strand_id
1 'polypeptide(L)' 'MTGNAKKAANLSVRADLLEEARAYKINLSQTLEAALQVELKKRHEDEWREQNKEAIAAYGRHIERHGVFSDNYRTFMRED' A
#
# COMPACT_ATOMS: atom_id res chain seq x y z
N MET A 1 -22.18 -10.10 1.83
CA MET A 1 -21.31 -9.22 1.01
C MET A 1 -21.87 -7.81 1.08
N THR A 2 -21.52 -7.05 2.11
CA THR A 2 -21.95 -5.65 2.24
C THR A 2 -21.11 -4.83 1.27
N GLY A 3 -21.69 -4.43 0.14
CA GLY A 3 -21.08 -3.44 -0.75
C GLY A 3 -20.76 -2.18 0.04
N ASN A 4 -19.54 -1.67 -0.11
CA ASN A 4 -19.07 -0.51 0.64
C ASN A 4 -19.89 0.71 0.20
N ALA A 5 -20.96 1.01 0.93
CA ALA A 5 -21.88 2.08 0.57
C ALA A 5 -21.15 3.42 0.66
N LYS A 6 -21.21 4.21 -0.43
CA LYS A 6 -20.64 5.56 -0.43
C LYS A 6 -21.36 6.39 0.62
N LYS A 7 -20.58 6.96 1.55
CA LYS A 7 -21.09 7.89 2.56
C LYS A 7 -20.67 9.30 2.17
N ALA A 8 -21.61 10.24 2.21
CA ALA A 8 -21.30 11.65 2.03
C ALA A 8 -20.39 12.13 3.17
N ALA A 9 -19.34 12.86 2.83
CA ALA A 9 -18.42 13.49 3.76
C ALA A 9 -18.36 14.98 3.44
N ASN A 10 -18.46 15.83 4.48
CA ASN A 10 -18.25 17.26 4.36
C ASN A 10 -16.77 17.55 4.57
N LEU A 11 -16.15 18.25 3.63
CA LEU A 11 -14.73 18.61 3.67
C LEU A 11 -14.51 20.00 3.07
N SER A 12 -13.46 20.67 3.51
CA SER A 12 -13.05 21.98 3.01
C SER A 12 -11.86 21.85 2.07
N VAL A 13 -11.96 22.40 0.85
CA VAL A 13 -10.88 22.49 -0.14
C VAL A 13 -10.70 23.96 -0.51
N ARG A 14 -9.50 24.33 -0.97
CA ARG A 14 -9.26 25.65 -1.55
C ARG A 14 -10.20 25.90 -2.73
N ALA A 15 -10.80 27.08 -2.77
CA ALA A 15 -11.84 27.42 -3.75
C ALA A 15 -11.28 27.44 -5.19
N ASP A 16 -10.08 27.97 -5.39
CA ASP A 16 -9.43 28.04 -6.71
C ASP A 16 -9.23 26.65 -7.34
N LEU A 17 -8.83 25.65 -6.55
CA LEU A 17 -8.72 24.27 -7.01
C LEU A 17 -10.06 23.66 -7.42
N LEU A 18 -11.13 23.98 -6.68
CA LEU A 18 -12.47 23.49 -7.01
C LEU A 18 -12.98 24.10 -8.31
N GLU A 19 -12.77 25.41 -8.50
CA GLU A 19 -13.15 26.09 -9.74
C GLU A 19 -12.37 25.53 -10.94
N GLU A 20 -11.07 25.33 -10.80
CA GLU A 20 -10.24 24.73 -11.84
C GLU A 20 -10.69 23.30 -12.16
N ALA A 21 -10.91 22.47 -11.15
CA ALA A 21 -11.40 21.09 -11.34
C ALA A 21 -12.76 21.05 -12.03
N ARG A 22 -13.67 21.98 -11.72
CA ARG A 22 -14.96 22.12 -12.40
C ARG A 22 -14.79 22.53 -13.87
N ALA A 23 -13.90 23.49 -14.16
CA ALA A 23 -13.62 23.93 -15.52
C ALA A 23 -13.12 22.77 -16.40
N TYR A 24 -12.28 21.88 -15.84
CA TYR A 24 -11.80 20.67 -16.50
C TYR A 24 -12.74 19.46 -16.40
N LYS A 25 -13.92 19.59 -15.80
CA LYS A 25 -14.90 18.50 -15.60
C LYS A 25 -14.33 17.29 -14.85
N ILE A 26 -13.41 17.53 -13.91
CA ILE A 26 -12.80 16.49 -13.08
C ILE A 26 -13.87 15.92 -12.13
N ASN A 27 -13.92 14.59 -12.03
CA ASN A 27 -14.78 13.90 -11.08
C ASN A 27 -14.18 13.93 -9.68
N LEU A 28 -14.52 14.96 -8.91
CA LEU A 28 -14.00 15.21 -7.55
C LEU A 28 -14.12 14.00 -6.62
N SER A 29 -15.25 13.28 -6.65
CA SER A 29 -15.45 12.10 -5.80
C SER A 29 -14.46 11.00 -6.14
N GLN A 30 -14.28 10.71 -7.43
CA GLN A 30 -13.36 9.67 -7.88
C GLN A 30 -11.90 10.04 -7.61
N THR A 31 -11.54 11.29 -7.87
CA THR A 31 -10.18 11.81 -7.61
C THR A 31 -9.84 11.74 -6.12
N LEU A 32 -10.75 12.17 -5.26
CA LEU A 32 -10.57 12.09 -3.80
C LEU A 32 -10.45 10.64 -3.32
N GLU A 33 -11.32 9.76 -3.81
CA GLU A 33 -11.31 8.34 -3.45
C GLU A 33 -9.98 7.67 -3.83
N ALA A 34 -9.48 7.92 -5.04
CA ALA A 34 -8.19 7.41 -5.49
C ALA A 34 -7.02 7.96 -4.64
N ALA A 35 -7.01 9.26 -4.34
CA ALA A 35 -5.98 9.86 -3.50
C ALA A 35 -5.98 9.27 -2.07
N LEU A 36 -7.17 9.06 -1.50
CA LEU A 36 -7.33 8.44 -0.18
C LEU A 36 -6.84 6.99 -0.18
N GLN A 37 -7.14 6.21 -1.23
CA GLN A 37 -6.64 4.84 -1.34
C GLN A 37 -5.12 4.78 -1.34
N VAL A 38 -4.45 5.69 -2.04
CA VAL A 38 -2.98 5.76 -2.07
C VAL A 38 -2.42 6.08 -0.68
N GLU A 39 -2.95 7.11 0.00
CA GLU A 39 -2.47 7.49 1.33
C GLU A 39 -2.75 6.39 2.36
N LEU A 40 -3.95 5.81 2.37
CA LEU A 40 -4.30 4.71 3.29
C LEU A 40 -3.41 3.48 3.06
N LYS A 41 -3.18 3.10 1.80
CA LYS A 41 -2.28 1.99 1.47
C LYS A 41 -0.89 2.25 2.04
N LYS A 42 -0.33 3.45 1.84
CA LYS A 42 0.97 3.83 2.38
C LYS A 42 1.01 3.69 3.91
N ARG A 43 -0.01 4.21 4.61
CA ARG A 43 -0.10 4.11 6.08
C ARG A 43 -0.18 2.67 6.55
N HIS A 44 -0.97 1.83 5.89
CA HIS A 44 -1.06 0.41 6.22
C HIS A 44 0.25 -0.34 5.97
N GLU A 45 0.96 -0.02 4.88
CA GLU A 45 2.28 -0.62 4.62
C GLU A 45 3.29 -0.22 5.70
N ASP A 46 3.32 1.05 6.10
CA ASP A 46 4.22 1.53 7.13
C ASP A 46 3.91 0.90 8.50
N GLU A 47 2.63 0.83 8.87
CA GLU A 47 2.18 0.16 10.09
C GLU A 47 2.51 -1.34 10.07
N TRP A 48 2.25 -2.03 8.95
CA TRP A 48 2.56 -3.44 8.81
C TRP A 48 4.07 -3.71 8.94
N ARG A 49 4.91 -2.88 8.32
CA ARG A 49 6.38 -3.02 8.44
C ARG A 49 6.84 -2.89 9.87
N GLU A 50 6.31 -1.92 10.63
CA GLU A 50 6.68 -1.74 12.03
C GLU A 50 6.25 -2.94 12.87
N GLN A 51 5.00 -3.40 12.71
CA GLN A 51 4.48 -4.58 13.43
C GLN A 51 5.26 -5.86 13.12
N ASN A 52 5.74 -6.03 11.88
CA ASN A 52 6.40 -7.25 11.43
C ASN A 52 7.93 -7.18 11.49
N LYS A 53 8.50 -6.07 11.96
CA LYS A 53 9.95 -5.82 11.98
C LYS A 53 10.72 -6.93 12.70
N GLU A 54 10.24 -7.35 13.87
CA GLU A 54 10.88 -8.41 14.64
C GLU A 54 10.77 -9.78 13.95
N ALA A 55 9.60 -10.09 13.37
CA ALA A 55 9.38 -11.34 12.65
C ALA A 55 10.27 -11.43 11.41
N ILE A 56 10.37 -10.34 10.63
CA ILE A 56 11.28 -10.23 9.48
C ILE A 56 12.73 -10.42 9.93
N ALA A 57 13.15 -9.78 11.02
CA ALA A 57 14.51 -9.95 11.55
C ALA A 57 14.78 -11.39 12.04
N ALA A 58 13.80 -12.03 12.70
CA ALA A 58 13.91 -13.42 13.14
C ALA A 58 14.02 -14.38 11.94
N TYR A 59 13.24 -14.14 10.90
CA TYR A 59 13.29 -14.91 9.66
C TYR A 59 14.62 -14.71 8.92
N GLY A 60 15.15 -13.48 8.89
CA GLY A 60 16.49 -13.19 8.36
C GLY A 60 17.57 -14.02 9.05
N ARG A 61 17.58 -14.03 10.39
CA ARG A 61 18.51 -14.87 11.18
C ARG A 61 18.31 -16.37 10.96
N HIS A 62 17.11 -16.81 10.60
CA HIS A 62 16.86 -18.20 10.25
C HIS A 62 17.49 -18.54 8.90
N ILE A 63 17.28 -17.70 7.88
CA ILE A 63 17.88 -17.88 6.55
C ILE A 63 19.41 -17.85 6.64
N GLU A 64 20.01 -16.91 7.38
CA GLU A 64 21.47 -16.83 7.54
C GLU A 64 22.07 -18.13 8.12
N ARG A 65 21.32 -18.83 8.98
CA ARG A 65 21.79 -20.05 9.64
C ARG A 65 21.47 -21.32 8.88
N HIS A 66 20.37 -21.34 8.14
CA HIS A 66 19.80 -22.58 7.58
C HIS A 66 19.65 -22.56 6.06
N GLY A 67 19.98 -21.44 5.40
CA GLY A 67 19.68 -21.21 4.00
C GLY A 67 18.21 -20.90 3.76
N VAL A 68 17.84 -20.66 2.51
CA VAL A 68 16.44 -20.55 2.10
C VAL A 68 15.89 -21.93 1.75
N PHE A 69 14.57 -22.11 1.92
CA PHE A 69 13.90 -23.37 1.60
C PHE A 69 14.20 -23.87 0.17
N SER A 70 14.34 -22.95 -0.78
CA SER A 70 14.59 -23.25 -2.18
C SER A 70 16.04 -23.66 -2.50
N ASP A 71 17.00 -23.54 -1.57
CA ASP A 71 18.40 -23.86 -1.84
C ASP A 71 18.58 -25.32 -2.28
N ASN A 72 17.82 -26.24 -1.68
CA ASN A 72 17.88 -27.67 -2.02
C ASN A 72 17.20 -28.01 -3.37
N TYR A 73 16.39 -27.10 -3.93
CA TYR A 73 15.59 -27.34 -5.13
C TYR A 73 15.99 -26.46 -6.32
N ARG A 74 16.85 -25.45 -6.12
CA ARG A 74 17.30 -24.55 -7.20
C ARG A 74 18.20 -25.29 -8.18
N THR A 75 17.77 -25.47 -9.44
CA THR A 75 18.52 -26.21 -10.47
C THR A 75 19.29 -25.33 -11.47
N PHE A 76 19.16 -24.01 -11.40
CA PHE A 76 19.81 -23.04 -12.31
C PHE A 76 20.60 -21.98 -11.53
N MET A 77 21.60 -21.35 -12.17
CA MET A 77 22.51 -20.36 -11.56
C MET A 77 23.18 -20.88 -10.27
N ARG A 78 23.63 -22.15 -10.28
CA ARG A 78 24.51 -22.68 -9.23
C ARG A 78 25.93 -22.18 -9.53
N GLU A 79 26.55 -21.53 -8.55
CA GLU A 79 28.00 -21.32 -8.55
C GLU A 79 28.61 -22.67 -8.14
N ASP A 80 29.07 -23.44 -9.13
CA ASP A 80 29.92 -24.61 -8.90
C ASP A 80 31.33 -24.18 -8.45
#